data_AF-A0A968YLI6-F1
#
_entry.id   AF-A0A968YLI6-F1
#
_cell.length_a   1.000
_cell.length_b   1.000
_cell.length_c   1.000
_cell.angle_alpha   90.00
_cell.angle_beta   90.00
_cell.angle_gamma   90.00
#
_symmetry.space_group_name_H-M   'P 1'
#
loop_
_entity.id
_entity.type
_entity.pdbx_description
1 polymer ?
#
loop_
_entity_poly.entity_id
_entity_poly.type
_entity_poly.pdbx_seq_one_letter_code
_entity_poly.pdbx_strand_id
1 'polypeptide(L)'
;MNDIYLYVITALLPLSAFMLVLQVNPYHALVIQGIVGAIAALVYAVLGAADVALTQALMGTLLAITLYAIAVRSSLVMRLGVLEDGSIETDDESLRDDKAVSPPDRHSRRVATPQEYSHFEQLMDDLRTIFGKHYMRLELVPYTNTEALHRALMDKEVHATCARQSRSEHDDQDHTARGADKQPYHTVTRVQRLYEIMQAELSSPATILTYVNAPDSGEEHK
;
A
#
# COMPACT_ATOMS: atom_id res chain seq x y z
N MET A 1 -33.35 22.75 35.43
CA MET A 1 -32.35 23.38 34.51
C MET A 1 -31.08 22.54 34.40
N ASN A 2 -30.59 21.88 35.46
CA ASN A 2 -29.32 21.14 35.43
C ASN A 2 -29.37 19.84 34.60
N ASP A 3 -30.52 19.17 34.52
CA ASP A 3 -30.62 17.88 33.83
C ASP A 3 -30.54 18.02 32.30
N ILE A 4 -30.89 19.19 31.75
CA ILE A 4 -30.85 19.46 30.31
C ILE A 4 -29.41 19.30 29.79
N TYR A 5 -28.42 19.84 30.51
CA TYR A 5 -27.02 19.69 30.13
C TYR A 5 -26.57 18.23 30.15
N LEU A 6 -27.03 17.44 31.12
CA LEU A 6 -26.74 16.01 31.19
C LEU A 6 -27.28 15.28 29.95
N TYR A 7 -28.56 15.49 29.61
CA TYR A 7 -29.18 14.90 28.42
C TYR A 7 -28.45 15.31 27.13
N VAL A 8 -28.03 16.56 27.01
CA VAL A 8 -27.27 17.05 25.84
C VAL A 8 -25.93 16.35 25.72
N ILE A 9 -25.15 16.24 26.81
CA ILE A 9 -23.83 15.59 26.78
C ILE A 9 -23.98 14.09 26.50
N THR A 10 -24.94 13.41 27.14
CA THR A 10 -25.19 11.98 26.90
C THR A 10 -25.66 11.71 25.47
N ALA A 11 -26.45 12.61 24.86
CA ALA A 11 -26.88 12.49 23.46
C ALA A 11 -25.73 12.75 22.46
N LEU A 12 -24.71 13.51 22.85
CA LEU A 12 -23.53 13.79 22.02
C LEU A 12 -22.65 12.54 21.81
N LEU A 13 -22.70 11.59 22.75
CA LEU A 13 -21.93 10.35 22.71
C LEU A 13 -22.37 9.42 21.56
N PRO A 14 -23.66 9.00 21.44
CA PRO A 14 -24.10 8.20 20.30
C PRO A 14 -24.01 8.95 18.97
N LEU A 15 -24.17 10.29 18.98
CA LEU A 15 -24.02 11.11 17.78
C LEU A 15 -22.58 11.07 17.24
N SER A 16 -21.58 11.26 18.11
CA SER A 16 -20.17 11.21 17.73
C SER A 16 -19.72 9.79 17.38
N ALA A 17 -20.24 8.77 18.07
CA ALA A 17 -19.99 7.37 17.73
C ALA A 17 -20.53 7.01 16.33
N PHE A 18 -21.72 7.50 15.99
CA PHE A 18 -22.29 7.32 14.66
C PHE A 18 -21.42 7.99 13.58
N MET A 19 -20.99 9.22 13.83
CA MET A 19 -20.08 9.94 12.92
C MET A 19 -18.77 9.16 12.69
N LEU A 20 -18.23 8.52 13.73
CA LEU A 20 -17.02 7.69 13.63
C LEU A 20 -17.21 6.50 12.69
N VAL A 21 -18.31 5.75 12.85
CA VAL A 21 -18.57 4.53 12.07
C VAL A 21 -18.71 4.83 10.57
N LEU A 22 -19.18 6.03 10.21
CA LEU A 22 -19.33 6.45 8.82
C LEU A 22 -18.03 6.98 8.19
N GLN A 23 -16.98 7.17 8.97
CA GLN A 23 -15.78 7.81 8.49
C GLN A 23 -14.92 6.85 7.65
N VAL A 24 -14.78 7.15 6.36
CA VAL A 24 -13.96 6.33 5.42
C VAL A 24 -12.46 6.57 5.55
N ASN A 25 -12.06 7.76 5.97
CA ASN A 25 -10.65 8.13 6.12
C ASN A 25 -10.15 7.78 7.52
N PRO A 26 -9.12 6.90 7.64
CA PRO A 26 -8.63 6.42 8.94
C PRO A 26 -8.05 7.54 9.82
N TYR A 27 -7.45 8.58 9.24
CA TYR A 27 -6.92 9.72 10.01
C TYR A 27 -8.04 10.53 10.66
N HIS A 28 -9.10 10.81 9.92
CA HIS A 28 -10.27 11.48 10.47
C HIS A 28 -11.00 10.60 11.49
N ALA A 29 -11.09 9.29 11.25
CA ALA A 29 -11.70 8.35 12.19
C ALA A 29 -10.96 8.34 13.54
N LEU A 30 -9.62 8.40 13.51
CA LEU A 30 -8.76 8.54 14.69
C LEU A 30 -9.04 9.81 15.49
N VAL A 31 -9.20 10.94 14.82
CA VAL A 31 -9.53 12.22 15.48
C VAL A 31 -10.91 12.14 16.12
N ILE A 32 -11.90 11.61 15.41
CA ILE A 32 -13.28 11.46 15.92
C ILE A 32 -13.30 10.47 17.11
N GLN A 33 -12.50 9.39 17.08
CA GLN A 33 -12.34 8.47 18.21
C GLN A 33 -11.87 9.18 19.48
N GLY A 34 -10.93 10.12 19.34
CA GLY A 34 -10.50 10.96 20.46
C GLY A 34 -11.61 11.85 21.00
N ILE A 35 -12.42 12.42 20.13
CA ILE A 35 -13.58 13.23 20.53
C ILE A 35 -14.63 12.37 21.26
N VAL A 36 -14.99 11.21 20.71
CA VAL A 36 -15.95 10.27 21.31
C VAL A 36 -15.53 9.90 22.72
N GLY A 37 -14.26 9.55 22.90
CA GLY A 37 -13.79 9.13 24.22
C GLY A 37 -13.55 10.29 25.19
N ALA A 38 -13.24 11.49 24.72
CA ALA A 38 -13.22 12.70 25.56
C ALA A 38 -14.63 13.04 26.08
N ILE A 39 -15.65 12.92 25.22
CA ILE A 39 -17.07 13.04 25.61
C ILE A 39 -17.42 11.94 26.62
N ALA A 40 -16.99 10.70 26.39
CA ALA A 40 -17.23 9.60 27.32
C ALA A 40 -16.59 9.84 28.71
N ALA A 41 -15.35 10.32 28.75
CA ALA A 41 -14.68 10.67 30.00
C ALA A 41 -15.41 11.82 30.74
N LEU A 42 -15.90 12.82 30.00
CA LEU A 42 -16.71 13.90 30.55
C LEU A 42 -18.03 13.39 31.14
N VAL A 43 -18.73 12.49 30.44
CA VAL A 43 -19.97 11.86 30.94
C VAL A 43 -19.69 11.13 32.26
N TYR A 44 -18.64 10.32 32.34
CA TYR A 44 -18.29 9.60 33.57
C TYR A 44 -17.94 10.53 34.72
N ALA A 45 -17.22 11.62 34.45
CA ALA A 45 -16.87 12.62 35.47
C ALA A 45 -18.12 13.32 36.03
N VAL A 46 -19.06 13.72 35.15
CA VAL A 46 -20.31 14.39 35.55
C VAL A 46 -21.23 13.44 36.34
N LEU A 47 -21.20 12.14 36.04
CA LEU A 47 -21.95 11.11 36.79
C LEU A 47 -21.30 10.73 38.13
N GLY A 48 -20.18 11.35 38.50
CA GLY A 48 -19.49 11.11 39.77
C GLY A 48 -18.51 9.92 39.76
N ALA A 49 -18.27 9.31 38.61
CA ALA A 49 -17.33 8.20 38.43
C ALA A 49 -15.94 8.71 38.03
N ALA A 50 -15.27 9.43 38.92
CA ALA A 50 -13.98 10.08 38.62
C ALA A 50 -12.87 9.10 38.20
N ASP A 51 -12.75 7.96 38.88
CA ASP A 51 -11.73 6.94 38.56
C ASP A 51 -11.98 6.31 37.17
N VAL A 52 -13.25 6.11 36.82
CA VAL A 52 -13.65 5.59 35.50
C VAL A 52 -13.40 6.63 34.41
N ALA A 53 -13.65 7.91 34.69
CA ALA A 53 -13.34 8.99 33.77
C ALA A 53 -11.83 9.09 33.47
N LEU A 54 -10.99 8.97 34.50
CA LEU A 54 -9.53 9.01 34.35
C LEU A 54 -9.02 7.82 33.52
N THR A 55 -9.51 6.61 33.79
CA THR A 55 -9.12 5.41 33.03
C THR A 55 -9.61 5.46 31.58
N GLN A 56 -10.81 6.00 31.32
CA GLN A 56 -11.30 6.25 29.97
C GLN A 56 -10.38 7.23 29.23
N ALA A 57 -9.99 8.34 29.84
CA ALA A 57 -9.10 9.32 29.21
C ALA A 57 -7.69 8.76 28.93
N LEU A 58 -7.14 7.96 29.86
CA LEU A 58 -5.78 7.44 29.74
C LEU A 58 -5.71 6.18 28.87
N MET A 59 -6.37 5.11 29.29
CA MET A 59 -6.31 3.81 28.61
C MET A 59 -7.28 3.74 27.45
N GLY A 60 -8.49 4.28 27.63
CA GLY A 60 -9.54 4.24 26.63
C GLY A 60 -9.28 5.14 25.42
N THR A 61 -8.77 6.36 25.63
CA THR A 61 -8.50 7.31 24.54
C THR A 61 -7.03 7.47 24.21
N LEU A 62 -6.18 7.87 25.15
CA LEU A 62 -4.81 8.26 24.82
C LEU A 62 -4.01 7.07 24.30
N LEU A 63 -4.02 5.94 25.03
CA LEU A 63 -3.31 4.74 24.61
C LEU A 63 -3.91 4.18 23.32
N ALA A 64 -5.24 4.06 23.23
CA ALA A 64 -5.91 3.55 22.03
C ALA A 64 -5.58 4.40 20.79
N ILE A 65 -5.70 5.73 20.86
CA ILE A 65 -5.36 6.64 19.76
C ILE A 65 -3.91 6.48 19.34
N THR A 66 -3.00 6.36 20.32
CA THR A 66 -1.56 6.20 20.05
C THR A 66 -1.30 4.90 19.29
N LEU A 67 -1.86 3.78 19.77
CA LEU A 67 -1.70 2.48 19.10
C LEU A 67 -2.35 2.48 17.71
N TYR A 68 -3.54 3.05 17.58
CA TYR A 68 -4.19 3.17 16.27
C TYR A 68 -3.44 4.08 15.32
N ALA A 69 -2.86 5.19 15.78
CA ALA A 69 -2.03 6.06 14.95
C ALA A 69 -0.78 5.34 14.44
N ILE A 70 -0.13 4.55 15.31
CA ILE A 70 1.00 3.69 14.92
C ILE A 70 0.54 2.64 13.91
N ALA A 71 -0.58 1.96 14.16
CA ALA A 71 -1.12 0.93 13.29
C ALA A 71 -1.52 1.48 11.91
N VAL A 72 -2.19 2.63 11.85
CA VAL A 72 -2.55 3.31 10.59
C VAL A 72 -1.29 3.68 9.82
N ARG A 73 -0.29 4.25 10.50
CA ARG A 73 0.98 4.62 9.85
C ARG A 73 1.76 3.40 9.34
N SER A 74 1.73 2.27 10.03
CA SER A 74 2.47 1.07 9.63
C SER A 74 1.73 0.18 8.63
N SER A 75 0.39 0.20 8.61
CA SER A 75 -0.43 -0.67 7.75
C SER A 75 -0.74 -0.08 6.37
N LEU A 76 -0.72 1.25 6.22
CA LEU A 76 -1.06 1.92 4.95
C LEU A 76 0.13 2.04 3.99
N VAL A 77 0.94 0.98 3.89
CA VAL A 77 2.06 0.90 2.94
C VAL A 77 1.92 -0.34 2.08
N MET A 78 1.77 -0.14 0.77
CA MET A 78 1.81 -1.21 -0.21
C MET A 78 3.23 -1.36 -0.73
N ARG A 79 3.87 -2.47 -0.36
CA ARG A 79 5.18 -2.88 -0.90
C ARG A 79 5.00 -3.63 -2.22
N LEU A 80 5.50 -3.06 -3.30
CA LEU A 80 5.49 -3.61 -4.65
C LEU A 80 6.91 -4.06 -5.02
N GLY A 81 7.10 -5.37 -5.16
CA GLY A 81 8.36 -5.93 -5.63
C GLY A 81 8.51 -5.70 -7.14
N VAL A 82 9.67 -5.23 -7.60
CA VAL A 82 9.96 -5.00 -9.02
C VAL A 82 11.25 -5.73 -9.38
N LEU A 83 11.30 -6.32 -10.58
CA LEU A 83 12.53 -6.93 -11.09
C LEU A 83 13.52 -5.84 -11.52
N GLU A 84 14.73 -5.88 -10.97
CA GLU A 84 15.82 -4.99 -11.32
C GLU A 84 16.42 -5.41 -12.67
N ASP A 85 15.73 -5.07 -13.76
CA ASP A 85 16.29 -5.16 -15.12
C ASP A 85 17.19 -3.95 -15.38
N GLY A 86 18.31 -3.88 -14.65
CA GLY A 86 19.40 -2.93 -14.88
C GLY A 86 19.02 -1.45 -14.82
N SER A 87 19.27 -0.83 -13.67
CA SER A 87 19.22 0.62 -13.34
C SER A 87 17.84 1.22 -13.06
N ILE A 88 17.45 1.14 -11.78
CA ILE A 88 16.83 2.29 -11.11
C ILE A 88 17.98 2.94 -10.32
N GLU A 89 18.66 3.90 -10.94
CA GLU A 89 19.58 4.77 -10.21
C GLU A 89 18.71 5.65 -9.29
N THR A 90 18.78 5.39 -8.00
CA THR A 90 18.33 6.36 -6.99
C THR A 90 19.25 7.56 -7.12
N ASP A 91 18.70 8.71 -7.52
CA ASP A 91 19.40 10.00 -7.54
C ASP A 91 19.94 10.33 -6.14
N ASP A 92 21.19 9.98 -5.87
CA ASP A 92 21.99 10.54 -4.77
C ASP A 92 23.13 11.36 -5.39
N GLU A 93 22.87 12.66 -5.56
CA GLU A 93 23.89 13.64 -5.89
C GLU A 93 24.88 13.77 -4.73
N SER A 94 26.08 13.20 -4.89
CA SER A 94 27.28 13.79 -4.31
C SER A 94 28.53 13.52 -5.15
N LEU A 95 28.87 14.52 -5.99
CA LEU A 95 30.20 15.03 -6.35
C LEU A 95 31.34 14.02 -6.68
N ARG A 96 31.61 13.92 -8.00
CA ARG A 96 32.91 13.89 -8.72
C ARG A 96 34.21 13.74 -7.89
N ASP A 97 35.09 12.82 -8.29
CA ASP A 97 36.26 13.15 -9.15
C ASP A 97 37.02 11.92 -9.71
N ASP A 98 37.66 12.15 -10.85
CA ASP A 98 38.47 11.34 -11.78
C ASP A 98 39.25 10.09 -11.29
N LYS A 99 39.29 9.02 -12.11
CA LYS A 99 40.38 8.75 -13.11
C LYS A 99 40.29 7.34 -13.75
N ALA A 100 40.59 7.30 -15.05
CA ALA A 100 40.58 6.20 -16.02
C ALA A 100 41.20 4.84 -15.60
N VAL A 101 40.67 3.72 -16.14
CA VAL A 101 41.40 2.71 -16.96
C VAL A 101 40.41 1.74 -17.66
N SER A 102 40.67 1.55 -18.96
CA SER A 102 40.22 0.64 -20.05
C SER A 102 39.39 -0.65 -19.79
N PRO A 103 38.69 -1.17 -20.85
CA PRO A 103 37.65 -2.21 -20.75
C PRO A 103 38.22 -3.63 -20.83
N PRO A 104 37.45 -4.66 -20.41
CA PRO A 104 37.12 -5.70 -21.39
C PRO A 104 35.72 -6.33 -21.25
N ASP A 105 35.31 -6.93 -22.37
CA ASP A 105 34.46 -8.12 -22.52
C ASP A 105 32.93 -8.03 -22.70
N ARG A 106 32.56 -8.66 -23.83
CA ARG A 106 31.25 -8.80 -24.45
C ARG A 106 30.41 -9.86 -23.72
N HIS A 107 29.54 -9.43 -22.83
CA HIS A 107 28.23 -10.03 -22.68
C HIS A 107 27.18 -8.96 -22.96
N SER A 108 26.21 -9.29 -23.79
CA SER A 108 25.14 -8.39 -24.26
C SER A 108 24.45 -7.69 -23.10
N ARG A 109 24.97 -6.53 -22.68
CA ARG A 109 24.24 -5.52 -21.94
C ARG A 109 23.23 -4.95 -22.92
N ARG A 110 22.01 -5.50 -22.92
CA ARG A 110 20.85 -4.85 -23.53
C ARG A 110 20.69 -3.53 -22.80
N VAL A 111 21.17 -2.45 -23.42
CA VAL A 111 20.83 -1.09 -23.03
C VAL A 111 19.32 -0.98 -23.26
N ALA A 112 18.56 -0.79 -22.18
CA ALA A 112 17.14 -0.54 -22.26
C ALA A 112 16.90 0.65 -23.20
N THR A 113 15.99 0.50 -24.15
CA THR A 113 15.66 1.56 -25.10
C THR A 113 14.96 2.70 -24.36
N PRO A 114 15.12 3.98 -24.79
CA PRO A 114 14.49 5.14 -24.13
C PRO A 114 12.96 5.06 -23.97
N GLN A 115 12.31 4.16 -24.71
CA GLN A 115 10.86 3.93 -24.68
C GLN A 115 10.42 2.93 -23.58
N GLU A 116 11.35 2.19 -22.97
CA GLU A 116 11.06 1.19 -21.93
C GLU A 116 10.85 1.82 -20.55
N TYR A 117 11.63 2.85 -20.21
CA TYR A 117 11.45 3.61 -18.97
C TYR A 117 10.10 4.33 -18.94
N SER A 118 9.63 4.88 -20.06
CA SER A 118 8.42 5.71 -20.07
C SER A 118 7.14 4.94 -19.74
N HIS A 119 7.03 3.67 -20.15
CA HIS A 119 5.84 2.86 -19.86
C HIS A 119 5.81 2.32 -18.42
N PHE A 120 6.98 2.03 -17.84
CA PHE A 120 7.07 1.62 -16.44
C PHE A 120 6.76 2.79 -15.50
N GLU A 121 7.36 3.96 -15.75
CA GLU A 121 7.12 5.18 -14.97
C GLU A 121 5.64 5.58 -15.01
N GLN A 122 4.99 5.51 -16.18
CA GLN A 122 3.55 5.75 -16.32
C GLN A 122 2.72 4.80 -15.45
N LEU A 123 3.03 3.50 -15.47
CA LEU A 123 2.33 2.52 -14.62
C LEU A 123 2.56 2.80 -13.13
N MET A 124 3.78 3.18 -12.73
CA MET A 124 4.08 3.50 -11.34
C MET A 124 3.37 4.76 -10.87
N ASP A 125 3.27 5.79 -11.72
CA ASP A 125 2.53 7.01 -11.42
C ASP A 125 1.02 6.77 -11.35
N ASP A 126 0.48 5.93 -12.22
CA ASP A 126 -0.91 5.48 -12.15
C ASP A 126 -1.18 4.74 -10.83
N LEU A 127 -0.34 3.78 -10.45
CA LEU A 127 -0.48 3.05 -9.19
C LEU A 127 -0.34 3.97 -7.98
N ARG A 128 0.63 4.90 -7.96
CA ARG A 128 0.77 5.91 -6.91
C ARG A 128 -0.50 6.75 -6.77
N THR A 129 -1.09 7.15 -7.90
CA THR A 129 -2.32 7.94 -7.93
C THR A 129 -3.51 7.15 -7.40
N ILE A 130 -3.66 5.89 -7.80
CA ILE A 130 -4.74 5.00 -7.34
C ILE A 130 -4.61 4.77 -5.82
N PHE A 131 -3.46 4.31 -5.35
CA PHE A 131 -3.28 3.99 -3.92
C PHE A 131 -3.29 5.23 -3.03
N GLY A 132 -2.88 6.39 -3.54
CA GLY A 132 -3.00 7.67 -2.84
C GLY A 132 -4.44 8.04 -2.49
N LYS A 133 -5.44 7.70 -3.34
CA LYS A 133 -6.86 7.92 -3.03
C LYS A 133 -7.36 7.05 -1.87
N HIS A 134 -6.75 5.89 -1.69
CA HIS A 134 -7.04 4.94 -0.61
C HIS A 134 -6.12 5.13 0.61
N TYR A 135 -5.47 6.30 0.71
CA TYR A 135 -4.56 6.65 1.81
C TYR A 135 -3.37 5.71 1.99
N MET A 136 -3.02 4.92 0.96
CA MET A 136 -1.89 4.02 0.97
C MET A 136 -0.68 4.63 0.27
N ARG A 137 0.51 4.39 0.82
CA ARG A 137 1.79 4.75 0.20
C ARG A 137 2.32 3.57 -0.60
N LEU A 138 2.73 3.81 -1.84
CA LEU A 138 3.44 2.80 -2.65
C LEU A 138 4.94 2.83 -2.32
N GLU A 139 5.49 1.67 -1.97
CA GLU A 139 6.92 1.45 -1.75
C GLU A 139 7.43 0.42 -2.76
N LEU A 140 8.47 0.78 -3.52
CA LEU A 140 9.07 -0.09 -4.52
C LEU A 140 10.25 -0.84 -3.89
N VAL A 141 10.28 -2.16 -4.04
CA VAL A 141 11.34 -3.02 -3.52
C VAL A 141 11.99 -3.75 -4.72
N PRO A 142 13.22 -3.41 -5.11
CA PRO A 142 13.89 -4.05 -6.23
C PRO A 142 14.39 -5.45 -5.86
N TYR A 143 14.27 -6.39 -6.79
CA TYR A 143 14.79 -7.76 -6.68
C TYR A 143 15.59 -8.13 -7.92
N THR A 144 16.70 -8.84 -7.75
CA THR A 144 17.63 -9.18 -8.84
C THR A 144 17.22 -10.39 -9.67
N ASN A 145 16.28 -11.22 -9.19
CA ASN A 145 15.81 -12.41 -9.88
C ASN A 145 14.30 -12.65 -9.64
N THR A 146 13.64 -13.19 -10.66
CA THR A 146 12.23 -13.61 -10.63
C THR A 146 11.92 -14.62 -9.52
N GLU A 147 12.86 -15.53 -9.21
CA GLU A 147 12.70 -16.49 -8.10
C GLU A 147 12.68 -15.80 -6.74
N ALA A 148 13.57 -14.81 -6.53
CA ALA A 148 13.61 -14.04 -5.30
C ALA A 148 12.35 -13.17 -5.14
N LEU A 149 11.89 -12.57 -6.26
CA LEU A 149 10.66 -11.79 -6.32
C LEU A 149 9.41 -12.64 -6.01
N HIS A 150 9.34 -13.85 -6.56
CA HIS A 150 8.25 -14.79 -6.27
C HIS A 150 8.30 -15.30 -4.83
N ARG A 151 9.50 -15.64 -4.32
CA ARG A 151 9.69 -16.01 -2.91
C ARG A 151 9.25 -14.90 -1.97
N ALA A 152 9.63 -13.65 -2.23
CA ALA A 152 9.20 -12.49 -1.44
C ALA A 152 7.67 -12.30 -1.41
N LEU A 153 6.97 -12.64 -2.49
CA LEU A 153 5.51 -12.63 -2.52
C LEU A 153 4.91 -13.76 -1.67
N MET A 154 5.50 -14.95 -1.70
CA MET A 154 5.05 -16.11 -0.91
C MET A 154 5.34 -15.93 0.58
N ASP A 155 6.52 -15.40 0.92
CA ASP A 155 6.97 -15.12 2.29
C ASP A 155 6.34 -13.84 2.88
N LYS A 156 5.39 -13.22 2.15
CA LYS A 156 4.61 -12.04 2.55
C LYS A 156 5.45 -10.76 2.76
N GLU A 157 6.70 -10.73 2.31
CA GLU A 157 7.57 -9.55 2.37
C GLU A 157 7.05 -8.40 1.50
N VAL A 158 6.49 -8.73 0.34
CA VAL A 158 5.81 -7.81 -0.57
C VAL A 158 4.32 -8.16 -0.71
N HIS A 159 3.52 -7.17 -1.11
CA HIS A 159 2.07 -7.31 -1.28
C HIS A 159 1.69 -7.61 -2.74
N ALA A 160 2.53 -7.14 -3.66
CA ALA A 160 2.40 -7.41 -5.08
C ALA A 160 3.80 -7.45 -5.71
N THR A 161 3.88 -8.03 -6.90
CA THR A 161 5.08 -8.04 -7.74
C THR A 161 4.73 -7.50 -9.11
N CYS A 162 5.64 -6.77 -9.75
CA CYS A 162 5.53 -6.32 -11.13
C CYS A 162 6.76 -6.82 -11.89
N ALA A 163 6.54 -7.67 -12.89
CA ALA A 163 7.58 -8.19 -13.76
C ALA A 163 7.15 -8.04 -15.21
N ARG A 164 8.10 -7.79 -16.10
CA ARG A 164 7.80 -7.74 -17.53
C ARG A 164 7.54 -9.15 -18.05
N GLN A 165 6.48 -9.34 -18.82
CA GLN A 165 6.27 -10.61 -19.50
C GLN A 165 7.26 -10.73 -20.66
N SER A 166 8.33 -11.49 -20.49
CA SER A 166 9.15 -11.94 -21.62
C SER A 166 8.31 -12.92 -22.43
N ARG A 167 8.04 -12.57 -23.70
CA ARG A 167 7.37 -13.45 -24.67
C ARG A 167 8.15 -14.76 -24.73
N SER A 168 7.60 -15.84 -24.17
CA SER A 168 8.17 -17.17 -24.29
C SER A 168 8.14 -17.58 -25.77
N GLU A 169 9.27 -18.11 -26.24
CA GLU A 169 9.46 -18.70 -27.55
C GLU A 169 8.65 -20.01 -27.64
N HIS A 170 7.33 -19.93 -27.81
CA HIS A 170 6.49 -21.04 -28.28
C HIS A 170 5.18 -20.45 -28.84
N ASP A 171 5.26 -19.95 -30.06
CA ASP A 171 4.14 -20.02 -31.01
C ASP A 171 4.72 -19.84 -32.41
N ASP A 172 5.13 -20.97 -32.98
CA ASP A 172 5.39 -21.06 -34.41
C ASP A 172 4.06 -21.01 -35.16
N GLN A 173 4.01 -20.06 -36.10
CA GLN A 173 3.10 -19.99 -37.25
C GLN A 173 1.64 -19.62 -36.97
N ASP A 174 1.35 -18.32 -37.02
CA ASP A 174 0.69 -17.80 -38.23
C ASP A 174 0.86 -16.29 -38.39
N HIS A 175 1.25 -15.86 -39.58
CA HIS A 175 1.37 -14.46 -39.94
C HIS A 175 -0.01 -13.86 -40.21
N THR A 176 -0.37 -12.75 -39.56
CA THR A 176 -0.79 -11.49 -40.22
C THR A 176 -1.20 -10.41 -39.21
N ALA A 177 -0.95 -9.15 -39.56
CA ALA A 177 -1.41 -7.90 -38.93
C ALA A 177 -0.64 -7.35 -37.71
N ARG A 178 0.53 -6.79 -38.02
CA ARG A 178 1.10 -5.53 -37.50
C ARG A 178 0.11 -4.64 -36.71
N GLY A 179 0.14 -4.76 -35.39
CA GLY A 179 -0.27 -3.76 -34.40
C GLY A 179 0.76 -3.77 -33.28
N ALA A 180 1.11 -2.62 -32.72
CA ALA A 180 2.16 -2.50 -31.72
C ALA A 180 1.85 -3.33 -30.46
N ASP A 181 2.43 -4.53 -30.36
CA ASP A 181 2.36 -5.39 -29.17
C ASP A 181 3.16 -4.74 -28.04
N LYS A 182 2.45 -3.89 -27.30
CA LYS A 182 2.81 -3.36 -25.99
C LYS A 182 3.14 -4.55 -25.11
N GLN A 183 4.41 -4.70 -24.73
CA GLN A 183 4.82 -5.76 -23.84
C GLN A 183 4.12 -5.56 -22.49
N PRO A 184 3.12 -6.37 -22.13
CA PRO A 184 2.32 -6.11 -20.96
C PRO A 184 3.18 -6.42 -19.74
N TYR A 185 3.25 -5.47 -18.81
CA TYR A 185 3.74 -5.80 -17.48
C TYR A 185 2.79 -6.82 -16.87
N HIS A 186 3.30 -7.75 -16.07
CA HIS A 186 2.50 -8.70 -15.33
C HIS A 186 2.59 -8.30 -13.86
N THR A 187 1.45 -7.96 -13.28
CA THR A 187 1.36 -7.62 -11.86
C THR A 187 0.63 -8.72 -11.13
N VAL A 188 1.30 -9.32 -10.16
CA VAL A 188 0.72 -10.37 -9.31
C VAL A 188 0.48 -9.79 -7.94
N THR A 189 -0.70 -10.00 -7.37
CA THR A 189 -0.95 -9.64 -5.96
C THR A 189 -1.54 -10.81 -5.19
N ARG A 190 -1.15 -10.90 -3.91
CA ARG A 190 -1.72 -11.84 -2.95
C ARG A 190 -2.91 -11.26 -2.18
N VAL A 191 -3.12 -9.95 -2.25
CA VAL A 191 -4.15 -9.26 -1.46
C VAL A 191 -5.36 -9.00 -2.34
N GLN A 192 -6.47 -9.68 -2.06
CA GLN A 192 -7.70 -9.56 -2.84
C GLN A 192 -8.19 -8.11 -2.95
N ARG A 193 -8.15 -7.36 -1.84
CA ARG A 193 -8.58 -5.96 -1.85
C ARG A 193 -7.74 -5.08 -2.78
N LEU A 194 -6.42 -5.32 -2.85
CA LEU A 194 -5.54 -4.60 -3.77
C LEU A 194 -5.85 -4.99 -5.21
N TYR A 195 -6.11 -6.28 -5.47
CA TYR A 195 -6.55 -6.75 -6.79
C TYR A 195 -7.82 -6.03 -7.25
N GLU A 196 -8.85 -5.96 -6.41
CA GLU A 196 -10.12 -5.30 -6.74
C GLU A 196 -9.93 -3.79 -7.02
N ILE A 197 -9.15 -3.09 -6.18
CA ILE A 197 -8.84 -1.67 -6.38
C ILE A 197 -8.11 -1.45 -7.70
N MET A 198 -7.08 -2.26 -7.95
CA MET A 198 -6.30 -2.21 -9.18
C MET A 198 -7.17 -2.49 -10.40
N GLN A 199 -7.98 -3.56 -10.36
CA GLN A 199 -8.86 -3.94 -11.47
C GLN A 199 -9.93 -2.88 -11.76
N ALA A 200 -10.47 -2.22 -10.72
CA ALA A 200 -11.51 -1.22 -10.89
C ALA A 200 -10.97 0.13 -11.41
N GLU A 201 -9.76 0.53 -11.00
CA GLU A 201 -9.22 1.86 -11.29
C GLU A 201 -8.14 1.92 -12.38
N LEU A 202 -7.48 0.81 -12.71
CA LEU A 202 -6.56 0.75 -13.86
C LEU A 202 -7.36 0.86 -15.16
N SER A 203 -7.37 2.06 -15.72
CA SER A 203 -8.04 2.39 -16.97
C SER A 203 -7.25 1.96 -18.23
N SER A 204 -6.03 1.44 -18.06
CA SER A 204 -5.10 1.13 -19.15
C SER A 204 -4.71 -0.36 -19.16
N PRO A 205 -4.66 -1.01 -20.34
CA PRO A 205 -4.14 -2.37 -20.50
C PRO A 205 -2.60 -2.44 -20.40
N ALA A 206 -1.99 -1.60 -19.56
CA ALA A 206 -0.54 -1.54 -19.37
C ALA A 206 0.01 -2.76 -18.61
N THR A 207 -0.85 -3.40 -17.79
CA THR A 207 -0.51 -4.57 -16.99
C THR A 207 -1.59 -5.66 -17.08
N ILE A 208 -1.17 -6.92 -17.14
CA ILE A 208 -2.00 -8.09 -16.87
C ILE A 208 -1.98 -8.32 -15.35
N LEU A 209 -3.15 -8.24 -14.73
CA LEU A 209 -3.30 -8.41 -13.28
C LEU A 209 -3.67 -9.86 -12.93
N THR A 210 -2.89 -10.52 -12.10
CA THR A 210 -3.17 -11.88 -11.60
C THR A 210 -3.28 -11.88 -10.09
N TYR A 211 -4.36 -12.49 -9.60
CA TYR A 211 -4.53 -12.76 -8.18
C TYR A 211 -3.98 -14.16 -7.86
N VAL A 212 -3.09 -14.25 -6.88
CA VAL A 212 -2.62 -15.53 -6.34
C VAL A 212 -3.23 -15.71 -4.96
N ASN A 213 -4.10 -16.71 -4.83
CA ASN A 213 -4.44 -17.27 -3.53
C ASN A 213 -3.17 -17.90 -2.97
N ALA A 214 -2.44 -17.20 -2.11
CA ALA A 214 -1.44 -17.85 -1.28
C ALA A 214 -2.20 -18.89 -0.45
N PRO A 215 -1.83 -20.19 -0.48
CA PRO A 215 -2.42 -21.15 0.43
C PRO A 215 -2.15 -20.65 1.85
N ASP A 216 -3.17 -20.62 2.71
CA ASP A 216 -2.99 -20.33 4.13
C ASP A 216 -1.91 -21.26 4.68
N SER A 217 -0.70 -20.72 4.85
CA SER A 217 0.37 -21.40 5.54
C SER A 217 -0.01 -21.44 7.02
N GLY A 218 -0.71 -22.52 7.37
CA GLY A 218 -1.13 -22.97 8.69
C GLY A 218 -0.81 -22.06 9.88
N GLU A 219 -1.83 -21.38 10.39
CA GLU A 219 -1.94 -21.19 11.83
C GLU A 219 -2.18 -22.58 12.45
N GLU A 220 -1.11 -23.33 12.74
CA GLU A 220 -1.20 -24.41 13.72
C GLU A 220 -1.51 -23.77 15.07
N HIS A 221 -2.80 -23.72 15.41
CA HIS A 221 -3.24 -23.64 16.79
C HIS A 221 -2.63 -24.81 17.56
N LYS A 222 -1.73 -24.50 18.49
CA LYS A 222 -1.37 -25.37 19.59
C LYS A 222 -1.53 -24.64 20.91
#